data_AF-A0A9E2YVQ3-F1
#
_entry.id   AF-A0A9E2YVQ3-F1
#
_cell.length_a   1.000
_cell.length_b   1.000
_cell.length_c   1.000
_cell.angle_alpha   90.00
_cell.angle_beta   90.00
_cell.angle_gamma   90.00
#
_symmetry.space_group_name_H-M   'P 1'
#
loop_
_entity.id
_entity.type
_entity.pdbx_description
1 polymer ?
#
loop_
_entity_poly.entity_id
_entity_poly.type
_entity_poly.pdbx_seq_one_letter_code
_entity_poly.pdbx_strand_id
1 'polypeptide(L)'
;ARLRTFLDYRAELARLLQAEWIGVIESIRAQKPDLDFVLTHVDDRFDNRMRDLIGADAGRVLPMLDQYDFTFLVEDPATIWNLGPQRYPEIAKRYQPLTKHSDKLAIDINIVERYQDVYPTKLQTGSELFQLVHLAAQSFPQVALYFENSILAPDLPLLASAASSVTKVEQENKRLVIDSRFGTGVPWDGPATVNGKLWPVRDAKTLWLPAGPQIIEPAAKDAPAHIVDFNGNLKTAKVHGSAVEFSYQSNARASATLDFNPSRIEIDGATATPKLISAGSNFVVQLPRGQHLVLLESR
;
A
#
# COMPACT_ATOMS: atom_id res chain seq x y z
N ALA A 1 39.80 -19.95 -0.80
CA ALA A 1 39.37 -20.38 0.55
C ALA A 1 39.27 -19.22 1.53
N ARG A 2 40.38 -18.59 1.95
CA ARG A 2 40.37 -17.51 2.98
C ARG A 2 39.47 -16.30 2.65
N LEU A 3 39.46 -15.84 1.39
CA LEU A 3 38.60 -14.73 0.96
C LEU A 3 37.11 -15.05 1.10
N ARG A 4 36.66 -16.22 0.62
CA ARG A 4 35.26 -16.67 0.75
C ARG A 4 34.83 -16.72 2.21
N THR A 5 35.65 -17.32 3.09
CA THR A 5 35.40 -17.35 4.54
C THR A 5 35.25 -15.95 5.13
N PHE A 6 36.12 -15.01 4.73
CA PHE A 6 36.02 -13.63 5.19
C PHE A 6 34.75 -12.93 4.70
N LEU A 7 34.37 -13.13 3.43
CA LEU A 7 33.13 -12.56 2.87
C LEU A 7 31.87 -13.16 3.51
N ASP A 8 31.88 -14.45 3.84
CA ASP A 8 30.78 -15.09 4.57
C ASP A 8 30.67 -14.60 6.01
N TYR A 9 31.80 -14.36 6.68
CA TYR A 9 31.81 -13.70 7.99
C TYR A 9 31.20 -12.30 7.92
N ARG A 10 31.54 -11.49 6.90
CA ARG A 10 30.97 -10.14 6.72
C ARG A 10 29.47 -10.16 6.48
N ALA A 11 28.98 -11.05 5.61
CA ALA A 11 27.55 -11.19 5.36
C ALA A 11 26.80 -11.65 6.62
N GLU A 12 27.38 -12.54 7.42
CA GLU A 12 26.79 -12.93 8.70
C GLU A 12 26.78 -11.78 9.72
N LEU A 13 27.85 -10.99 9.78
CA LEU A 13 27.89 -9.81 10.64
C LEU A 13 26.80 -8.79 10.24
N ALA A 14 26.63 -8.54 8.94
CA ALA A 14 25.56 -7.66 8.44
C ALA A 14 24.17 -8.18 8.85
N ARG A 15 23.93 -9.49 8.70
CA ARG A 15 22.68 -10.14 9.13
C ARG A 15 22.44 -10.01 10.63
N LEU A 16 23.47 -10.17 11.46
CA LEU A 16 23.36 -10.01 12.92
C LEU A 16 23.01 -8.57 13.29
N LEU A 17 23.66 -7.59 12.66
CA LEU A 17 23.35 -6.17 12.86
C LEU A 17 21.93 -5.83 12.43
N GLN A 18 21.45 -6.37 11.30
CA GLN A 18 20.06 -6.21 10.87
C GLN A 18 19.08 -6.75 11.93
N ALA A 19 19.32 -7.96 12.45
CA ALA A 19 18.48 -8.53 13.50
C ALA A 19 18.48 -7.68 14.78
N GLU A 20 19.63 -7.15 15.17
CA GLU A 20 19.75 -6.25 16.33
C GLU A 20 18.92 -4.97 16.13
N TRP A 21 19.07 -4.30 14.98
CA TRP A 21 18.30 -3.09 14.67
C TRP A 21 16.80 -3.35 14.57
N ILE A 22 16.37 -4.48 14.01
CA ILE A 22 14.97 -4.90 14.02
C ILE A 22 14.47 -5.02 15.47
N GLY A 23 15.24 -5.67 16.36
CA GLY A 23 14.92 -5.76 17.79
C GLY A 23 14.81 -4.41 18.48
N VAL A 24 15.65 -3.43 18.12
CA VAL A 24 15.54 -2.05 18.60
C VAL A 24 14.22 -1.42 18.16
N ILE A 25 13.83 -1.56 16.88
CA ILE A 25 12.55 -1.03 16.39
C ILE A 25 11.36 -1.68 17.11
N GLU A 26 11.39 -2.98 17.37
CA GLU A 26 10.35 -3.67 18.15
C GLU A 26 10.25 -3.12 19.58
N SER A 27 11.38 -2.84 20.23
CA SER A 27 11.37 -2.21 21.56
C SER A 27 10.72 -0.81 21.54
N ILE A 28 10.90 -0.05 20.46
CA ILE A 28 10.25 1.25 20.28
C ILE A 28 8.74 1.08 20.06
N ARG A 29 8.33 0.05 19.30
CA ARG A 29 6.92 -0.25 19.02
C ARG A 29 6.12 -0.59 20.28
N ALA A 30 6.76 -1.13 21.32
CA ALA A 30 6.11 -1.32 22.63
C ALA A 30 5.56 0.00 23.21
N GLN A 31 6.17 1.14 22.89
CA GLN A 31 5.71 2.48 23.30
C GLN A 31 4.98 3.23 22.18
N LYS A 32 5.19 2.84 20.92
CA LYS A 32 4.61 3.44 19.72
C LYS A 32 3.98 2.35 18.84
N PRO A 33 2.84 1.77 19.23
CA PRO A 33 2.29 0.57 18.59
C PRO A 33 1.94 0.78 17.11
N ASP A 34 1.63 2.02 16.71
CA ASP A 34 1.29 2.34 15.33
C ASP A 34 2.50 2.67 14.43
N LEU A 35 3.73 2.57 14.95
CA LEU A 35 4.94 2.83 14.18
C LEU A 35 5.12 1.74 13.12
N ASP A 36 5.03 2.14 11.86
CA ASP A 36 5.33 1.25 10.73
C ASP A 36 6.84 1.02 10.60
N PHE A 37 7.22 -0.09 9.98
CA PHE A 37 8.61 -0.44 9.73
C PHE A 37 8.75 -1.05 8.34
N VAL A 38 9.49 -0.34 7.49
CA VAL A 38 9.89 -0.79 6.16
C VAL A 38 11.40 -0.98 6.17
N LEU A 39 11.85 -2.17 5.80
CA LEU A 39 13.27 -2.50 5.64
C LEU A 39 13.61 -2.48 4.15
N THR A 40 14.27 -1.41 3.70
CA THR A 40 14.82 -1.35 2.35
C THR A 40 16.05 -2.24 2.25
N HIS A 41 16.11 -3.07 1.21
CA HIS A 41 17.19 -4.02 1.01
C HIS A 41 17.70 -3.95 -0.43
N VAL A 42 18.99 -3.69 -0.57
CA VAL A 42 19.69 -3.72 -1.86
C VAL A 42 19.51 -5.10 -2.49
N ASP A 43 19.06 -5.15 -3.75
CA ASP A 43 18.89 -6.43 -4.43
C ASP A 43 20.23 -7.18 -4.53
N ASP A 44 20.21 -8.44 -4.11
CA ASP A 44 21.34 -9.35 -4.25
C ASP A 44 20.96 -10.63 -5.02
N ARG A 45 19.82 -10.60 -5.73
CA ARG A 45 19.28 -11.74 -6.50
C ARG A 45 19.48 -11.59 -8.00
N PHE A 46 19.59 -10.35 -8.48
CA PHE A 46 20.03 -10.00 -9.83
C PHE A 46 21.42 -9.38 -9.82
N ASP A 47 21.78 -8.56 -8.83
CA ASP A 47 23.19 -8.18 -8.57
C ASP A 47 23.83 -9.05 -7.47
N ASN A 48 24.19 -10.27 -7.83
CA ASN A 48 24.75 -11.27 -6.90
C ASN A 48 26.07 -10.82 -6.23
N ARG A 49 26.71 -9.74 -6.70
CA ARG A 49 27.93 -9.19 -6.10
C ARG A 49 27.62 -8.42 -4.81
N MET A 50 26.40 -7.92 -4.64
CA MET A 50 26.01 -7.09 -3.48
C MET A 50 26.21 -7.82 -2.16
N ARG A 51 26.02 -9.14 -2.14
CA ARG A 51 26.35 -9.95 -0.97
C ARG A 51 27.82 -9.85 -0.55
N ASP A 52 28.74 -9.95 -1.50
CA ASP A 52 30.17 -9.91 -1.19
C ASP A 52 30.67 -8.47 -0.96
N LEU A 53 30.07 -7.49 -1.64
CA LEU A 53 30.46 -6.08 -1.51
C LEU A 53 30.00 -5.50 -0.17
N ILE A 54 28.72 -5.66 0.18
CA ILE A 54 28.08 -4.98 1.31
C ILE A 54 27.39 -5.92 2.30
N GLY A 55 27.38 -7.23 2.07
CA GLY A 55 26.75 -8.20 2.98
C GLY A 55 25.24 -8.33 2.81
N ALA A 56 24.64 -7.77 1.75
CA ALA A 56 23.22 -7.93 1.44
C ALA A 56 22.90 -9.41 1.20
N ASP A 57 21.92 -9.97 1.90
CA ASP A 57 21.53 -11.38 1.75
C ASP A 57 20.03 -11.55 2.00
N ALA A 58 19.21 -11.22 1.01
CA ALA A 58 17.76 -11.28 1.14
C ALA A 58 17.27 -12.67 1.58
N GLY A 59 17.94 -13.74 1.14
CA GLY A 59 17.62 -15.12 1.53
C GLY A 59 17.82 -15.43 3.02
N ARG A 60 18.62 -14.63 3.74
CA ARG A 60 18.80 -14.74 5.20
C ARG A 60 17.99 -13.72 6.00
N VAL A 61 17.60 -12.62 5.38
CA VAL A 61 16.81 -11.56 6.02
C VAL A 61 15.31 -11.84 5.93
N LEU A 62 14.81 -12.29 4.78
CA LEU A 62 13.38 -12.57 4.58
C LEU A 62 12.80 -13.60 5.57
N PRO A 63 13.51 -14.67 5.97
CA PRO A 63 13.03 -15.56 7.03
C PRO A 63 12.77 -14.89 8.39
N MET A 64 13.35 -13.71 8.64
CA MET A 64 13.09 -12.95 9.87
C MET A 64 11.64 -12.46 9.97
N LEU A 65 10.89 -12.42 8.85
CA LEU A 65 9.45 -12.15 8.85
C LEU A 65 8.63 -13.20 9.62
N ASP A 66 9.20 -14.37 9.91
CA ASP A 66 8.57 -15.35 10.81
C ASP A 66 8.54 -14.92 12.27
N GLN A 67 9.34 -13.92 12.65
CA GLN A 67 9.51 -13.45 14.03
C GLN A 67 9.18 -11.96 14.19
N TYR A 68 9.35 -11.16 13.13
CA TYR A 68 9.20 -9.72 13.17
C TYR A 68 8.26 -9.24 12.08
N ASP A 69 7.47 -8.20 12.36
CA ASP A 69 6.50 -7.66 11.41
C ASP A 69 7.04 -6.42 10.69
N PHE A 70 7.56 -6.57 9.48
CA PHE A 70 8.04 -5.45 8.67
C PHE A 70 7.69 -5.65 7.20
N THR A 71 7.65 -4.56 6.44
CA THR A 71 7.61 -4.65 4.98
C THR A 71 9.05 -4.77 4.46
N PHE A 72 9.34 -5.81 3.68
CA PHE A 72 10.63 -5.96 3.00
C PHE A 72 10.56 -5.26 1.64
N LEU A 73 11.19 -4.09 1.54
CA LEU A 73 11.23 -3.27 0.34
C LEU A 73 12.48 -3.63 -0.47
N VAL A 74 12.29 -4.33 -1.57
CA VAL A 74 13.37 -4.62 -2.53
C VAL A 74 13.74 -3.31 -3.22
N GLU A 75 15.03 -3.01 -3.31
CA GLU A 75 15.55 -1.92 -4.16
C GLU A 75 15.56 -2.35 -5.63
N ASP A 76 15.07 -1.52 -6.54
CA ASP A 76 15.00 -1.74 -7.99
C ASP A 76 16.41 -1.88 -8.64
N PRO A 77 16.83 -3.10 -9.01
CA PRO A 77 18.20 -3.37 -9.42
C PRO A 77 18.53 -2.80 -10.81
N ALA A 78 19.53 -1.92 -10.86
CA ALA A 78 20.04 -1.32 -12.10
C ALA A 78 20.50 -2.34 -13.15
N THR A 79 20.91 -3.54 -12.72
CA THR A 79 21.40 -4.62 -13.60
C THR A 79 20.36 -5.15 -14.59
N ILE A 80 19.06 -4.91 -14.35
CA ILE A 80 17.96 -5.37 -15.22
C ILE A 80 17.03 -4.24 -15.68
N TRP A 81 17.42 -2.98 -15.53
CA TRP A 81 16.62 -1.84 -16.01
C TRP A 81 16.32 -1.91 -17.51
N ASN A 82 17.16 -2.59 -18.29
CA ASN A 82 16.96 -2.82 -19.72
C ASN A 82 15.69 -3.65 -20.03
N LEU A 83 15.10 -4.36 -19.06
CA LEU A 83 13.83 -5.06 -19.23
C LEU A 83 12.61 -4.12 -19.20
N GLY A 84 12.82 -2.84 -18.89
CA GLY A 84 11.73 -1.87 -18.72
C GLY A 84 10.77 -2.32 -17.61
N PRO A 85 9.45 -2.11 -17.77
CA PRO A 85 8.43 -2.54 -16.81
C PRO A 85 8.41 -4.04 -16.50
N GLN A 86 8.87 -4.89 -17.41
CA GLN A 86 8.83 -6.34 -17.21
C GLN A 86 9.81 -6.83 -16.14
N ARG A 87 10.70 -5.97 -15.63
CA ARG A 87 11.55 -6.32 -14.50
C ARG A 87 10.75 -6.63 -13.24
N TYR A 88 9.61 -5.98 -12.99
CA TYR A 88 8.89 -6.17 -11.72
C TYR A 88 8.28 -7.57 -11.55
N PRO A 89 7.61 -8.16 -12.56
CA PRO A 89 7.21 -9.57 -12.49
C PRO A 89 8.39 -10.52 -12.30
N GLU A 90 9.53 -10.27 -12.95
CA GLU A 90 10.74 -11.10 -12.80
C GLU A 90 11.34 -10.99 -11.41
N ILE A 91 11.37 -9.78 -10.82
CA ILE A 91 11.81 -9.56 -9.44
C ILE A 91 10.87 -10.30 -8.48
N ALA A 92 9.55 -10.10 -8.59
CA ALA A 92 8.59 -10.77 -7.73
C ALA A 92 8.73 -12.30 -7.79
N LYS A 93 8.88 -12.86 -9.00
CA LYS A 93 9.12 -14.30 -9.22
C LYS A 93 10.42 -14.78 -8.57
N ARG A 94 11.49 -13.99 -8.60
CA ARG A 94 12.78 -14.33 -7.99
C ARG A 94 12.74 -14.32 -6.46
N TYR A 95 11.95 -13.43 -5.88
CA TYR A 95 11.82 -13.26 -4.42
C TYR A 95 10.77 -14.17 -3.79
N GLN A 96 9.72 -14.54 -4.54
CA GLN A 96 8.65 -15.44 -4.07
C GLN A 96 9.13 -16.70 -3.33
N PRO A 97 10.12 -17.47 -3.81
CA PRO A 97 10.55 -18.69 -3.11
C PRO A 97 11.32 -18.44 -1.80
N LEU A 98 11.70 -17.20 -1.50
CA LEU A 98 12.50 -16.85 -0.31
C LEU A 98 11.64 -16.65 0.95
N THR A 99 10.33 -16.46 0.80
CA THR A 99 9.41 -16.24 1.93
C THR A 99 8.00 -16.70 1.62
N LYS A 100 7.29 -17.16 2.64
CA LYS A 100 5.84 -17.39 2.58
C LYS A 100 5.02 -16.10 2.76
N HIS A 101 5.66 -15.02 3.24
CA HIS A 101 5.04 -13.73 3.55
C HIS A 101 5.04 -12.80 2.34
N SER A 102 4.47 -13.26 1.22
CA SER A 102 4.46 -12.48 -0.03
C SER A 102 3.67 -11.16 0.10
N ASP A 103 2.78 -11.07 1.07
CA ASP A 103 2.03 -9.85 1.45
C ASP A 103 2.91 -8.77 2.08
N LYS A 104 4.11 -9.13 2.56
CA LYS A 104 5.10 -8.22 3.15
C LYS A 104 6.19 -7.80 2.17
N LEU A 105 6.15 -8.27 0.93
CA LEU A 105 7.07 -7.83 -0.11
C LEU A 105 6.62 -6.47 -0.67
N ALA A 106 7.58 -5.60 -0.90
CA ALA A 106 7.40 -4.34 -1.60
C ALA A 106 8.56 -4.12 -2.57
N ILE A 107 8.38 -3.16 -3.49
CA ILE A 107 9.40 -2.74 -4.45
C ILE A 107 9.43 -1.22 -4.49
N ASP A 108 10.62 -0.62 -4.56
CA ASP A 108 10.72 0.78 -4.95
C ASP A 108 10.85 0.91 -6.47
N ILE A 109 10.55 2.09 -7.00
CA ILE A 109 10.79 2.38 -8.42
C ILE A 109 11.83 3.49 -8.48
N ASN A 110 12.99 3.15 -9.04
CA ASN A 110 14.04 4.12 -9.29
C ASN A 110 13.70 4.96 -10.52
N ILE A 111 13.10 6.12 -10.27
CA ILE A 111 12.88 7.19 -11.25
C ILE A 111 14.04 8.18 -11.12
N VAL A 112 15.03 8.04 -11.99
CA VAL A 112 16.31 8.76 -11.89
C VAL A 112 16.77 9.26 -13.26
N GLU A 113 17.61 10.29 -13.26
CA GLU A 113 18.18 10.81 -14.50
C GLU A 113 19.02 9.74 -15.20
N ARG A 114 18.76 9.54 -16.49
CA ARG A 114 19.49 8.59 -17.30
C ARG A 114 20.85 9.17 -17.69
N TYR A 115 21.89 8.38 -17.49
CA TYR A 115 23.26 8.73 -17.87
C TYR A 115 23.51 8.73 -19.39
N GLN A 116 22.58 8.20 -20.19
CA GLN A 116 22.75 8.05 -21.64
C GLN A 116 21.71 8.88 -22.40
N ASP A 117 22.18 9.66 -23.38
CA ASP A 117 21.33 10.49 -24.27
C ASP A 117 20.63 9.66 -25.37
N VAL A 118 20.51 8.34 -25.19
CA VAL A 118 19.87 7.43 -26.17
C VAL A 118 18.37 7.27 -25.93
N TYR A 119 17.84 7.83 -24.84
CA TYR A 119 16.43 7.79 -24.49
C TYR A 119 15.72 9.10 -24.87
N PRO A 120 14.43 9.05 -25.27
CA PRO A 120 13.68 10.24 -25.66
C PRO A 120 13.47 11.24 -24.50
N THR A 121 13.58 10.77 -23.25
CA THR A 121 13.45 11.59 -22.04
C THR A 121 14.56 11.28 -21.05
N LYS A 122 14.98 12.31 -20.28
CA LYS A 122 16.00 12.16 -19.23
C LYS A 122 15.49 11.41 -18.00
N LEU A 123 14.19 11.46 -17.73
CA LEU A 123 13.50 10.77 -16.64
C LEU A 123 12.44 9.82 -17.20
N GLN A 124 12.12 8.75 -16.47
CA GLN A 124 10.93 7.94 -16.73
C GLN A 124 9.68 8.79 -16.46
N THR A 125 8.87 9.04 -17.50
CA THR A 125 7.69 9.92 -17.45
C THR A 125 6.61 9.40 -18.39
N GLY A 126 5.37 9.89 -18.26
CA GLY A 126 4.24 9.50 -19.08
C GLY A 126 4.02 7.98 -19.10
N SER A 127 3.75 7.43 -20.28
CA SER A 127 3.42 6.01 -20.45
C SER A 127 4.48 5.05 -19.90
N GLU A 128 5.77 5.41 -19.94
CA GLU A 128 6.82 4.56 -19.37
C GLU A 128 6.69 4.48 -17.85
N LEU A 129 6.55 5.62 -17.18
CA LEU A 129 6.32 5.68 -15.74
C LEU A 129 5.05 4.90 -15.35
N PHE A 130 3.96 5.10 -16.09
CA PHE A 130 2.70 4.42 -15.79
C PHE A 130 2.80 2.91 -15.97
N GLN A 131 3.53 2.43 -16.98
CA GLN A 131 3.75 0.99 -17.11
C GLN A 131 4.66 0.44 -16.00
N LEU A 132 5.69 1.18 -15.58
CA LEU A 132 6.54 0.79 -14.45
C LEU A 132 5.69 0.62 -13.19
N VAL A 133 4.88 1.63 -12.85
CA VAL A 133 3.99 1.62 -11.69
C VAL A 133 2.95 0.51 -11.80
N HIS A 134 2.35 0.34 -12.97
CA HIS A 134 1.32 -0.68 -13.20
C HIS A 134 1.87 -2.08 -12.98
N LEU A 135 2.98 -2.44 -13.64
CA LEU A 135 3.55 -3.79 -13.50
C LEU A 135 4.12 -4.02 -12.10
N ALA A 136 4.66 -3.00 -11.44
CA ALA A 136 5.08 -3.08 -10.04
C ALA A 136 3.89 -3.37 -9.12
N ALA A 137 2.78 -2.62 -9.25
CA ALA A 137 1.57 -2.80 -8.43
C ALA A 137 0.86 -4.15 -8.68
N GLN A 138 0.96 -4.68 -9.90
CA GLN A 138 0.51 -6.04 -10.22
C GLN A 138 1.39 -7.13 -9.59
N SER A 139 2.66 -6.83 -9.33
CA SER A 139 3.65 -7.80 -8.86
C SER A 139 3.84 -7.78 -7.34
N PHE A 140 3.70 -6.61 -6.71
CA PHE A 140 3.96 -6.38 -5.29
C PHE A 140 2.74 -5.75 -4.59
N PRO A 141 2.44 -6.16 -3.34
CA PRO A 141 1.43 -5.52 -2.49
C PRO A 141 1.65 -4.02 -2.25
N GLN A 142 2.89 -3.56 -2.25
CA GLN A 142 3.24 -2.17 -1.98
C GLN A 142 4.34 -1.71 -2.94
N VAL A 143 4.16 -0.52 -3.49
CA VAL A 143 5.11 0.15 -4.39
C VAL A 143 5.53 1.48 -3.77
N ALA A 144 6.83 1.69 -3.61
CA ALA A 144 7.38 2.94 -3.11
C ALA A 144 7.85 3.82 -4.26
N LEU A 145 7.45 5.09 -4.23
CA LEU A 145 7.87 6.11 -5.20
C LEU A 145 8.57 7.25 -4.46
N TYR A 146 9.70 7.70 -4.99
CA TYR A 146 10.40 8.89 -4.49
C TYR A 146 9.72 10.15 -5.04
N PHE A 147 8.99 10.87 -4.19
CA PHE A 147 7.96 11.80 -4.66
C PHE A 147 8.43 13.23 -4.96
N GLU A 148 9.36 13.80 -4.19
CA GLU A 148 9.60 15.26 -4.24
C GLU A 148 10.40 15.75 -5.46
N ASN A 149 11.26 14.92 -6.06
CA ASN A 149 12.09 15.32 -7.20
C ASN A 149 11.95 14.40 -8.42
N SER A 150 11.33 13.23 -8.28
CA SER A 150 11.34 12.22 -9.34
C SER A 150 10.06 12.16 -10.17
N ILE A 151 8.94 12.69 -9.67
CA ILE A 151 7.65 12.65 -10.37
C ILE A 151 7.34 14.03 -10.94
N LEU A 152 7.16 14.10 -12.26
CA LEU A 152 6.77 15.34 -12.92
C LEU A 152 5.31 15.68 -12.61
N ALA A 153 5.01 16.98 -12.47
CA ALA A 153 3.66 17.45 -12.14
C ALA A 153 2.54 16.93 -13.08
N PRO A 154 2.75 16.78 -14.41
CA PRO A 154 1.73 16.20 -15.29
C PRO A 154 1.45 14.71 -15.05
N ASP A 155 2.41 13.97 -14.49
CA ASP A 155 2.28 12.53 -14.28
C ASP A 155 1.53 12.19 -12.98
N LEU A 156 1.68 13.04 -11.95
CA LEU A 156 1.15 12.80 -10.60
C LEU A 156 -0.34 12.43 -10.58
N PRO A 157 -1.27 13.15 -11.24
CA PRO A 157 -2.70 12.84 -11.18
C PRO A 157 -3.07 11.45 -11.73
N LEU A 158 -2.18 10.84 -12.53
CA LEU A 158 -2.42 9.55 -13.19
C LEU A 158 -1.79 8.37 -12.45
N LEU A 159 -0.97 8.59 -11.42
CA LEU A 159 -0.27 7.53 -10.70
C LEU A 159 -1.23 6.56 -9.98
N ALA A 160 -2.28 7.08 -9.35
CA ALA A 160 -3.27 6.23 -8.68
C ALA A 160 -3.97 5.31 -9.68
N SER A 161 -4.33 5.82 -10.86
CA SER A 161 -4.91 5.03 -11.94
C SER A 161 -3.92 4.01 -12.50
N ALA A 162 -2.64 4.37 -12.66
CA ALA A 162 -1.60 3.45 -13.11
C ALA A 162 -1.36 2.30 -12.11
N ALA A 163 -1.40 2.60 -10.81
CA ALA A 163 -1.23 1.61 -9.73
C ALA A 163 -2.48 0.73 -9.52
N SER A 164 -3.62 1.08 -10.13
CA SER A 164 -4.86 0.33 -9.99
C SER A 164 -4.70 -1.11 -10.48
N SER A 165 -5.16 -2.05 -9.65
CA SER A 165 -5.07 -3.49 -9.91
C SER A 165 -6.42 -4.11 -10.27
N VAL A 166 -7.22 -3.36 -11.01
CA VAL A 166 -8.53 -3.78 -11.53
C VAL A 166 -8.33 -4.82 -12.65
N THR A 167 -8.92 -5.99 -12.49
CA THR A 167 -8.83 -7.12 -13.43
C THR A 167 -10.07 -7.23 -14.30
N LYS A 168 -11.20 -6.64 -13.87
CA LYS A 168 -12.47 -6.71 -14.57
C LYS A 168 -13.26 -5.42 -14.41
N VAL A 169 -13.84 -4.94 -15.51
CA VAL A 169 -14.82 -3.85 -15.56
C VAL A 169 -15.90 -4.23 -16.57
N GLU A 170 -17.15 -4.36 -16.12
CA GLU A 170 -18.31 -4.57 -16.99
C GLU A 170 -19.39 -3.55 -16.64
N GLN A 171 -19.87 -2.82 -17.62
CA GLN A 171 -20.93 -1.83 -17.44
C GLN A 171 -22.18 -2.23 -18.22
N GLU A 172 -23.30 -2.29 -17.53
CA GLU A 172 -24.62 -2.53 -18.11
C GLU A 172 -25.58 -1.44 -17.62
N ASN A 173 -25.95 -0.52 -18.51
CA ASN A 173 -26.70 0.68 -18.14
C ASN A 173 -25.99 1.49 -17.03
N LYS A 174 -26.62 1.63 -15.87
CA LYS A 174 -26.06 2.29 -14.68
C LYS A 174 -25.45 1.32 -13.67
N ARG A 175 -25.44 0.02 -13.96
CA ARG A 175 -24.82 -1.01 -13.13
C ARG A 175 -23.38 -1.19 -13.57
N LEU A 176 -22.45 -1.17 -12.62
CA LEU A 176 -21.03 -1.39 -12.86
C LEU A 176 -20.54 -2.58 -12.03
N VAL A 177 -19.93 -3.56 -12.69
CA VAL A 177 -19.26 -4.70 -12.05
C VAL A 177 -17.77 -4.49 -12.17
N ILE A 178 -17.08 -4.51 -11.04
CA ILE A 178 -15.63 -4.34 -10.96
C ILE A 178 -15.02 -5.48 -10.16
N ASP A 179 -13.85 -5.97 -10.56
CA ASP A 179 -13.03 -6.87 -9.75
C ASP A 179 -11.61 -6.30 -9.68
N SER A 180 -11.04 -6.27 -8.48
CA SER A 180 -9.75 -5.66 -8.23
C SER A 180 -9.01 -6.40 -7.14
N ARG A 181 -7.70 -6.61 -7.32
CA ARG A 181 -6.87 -7.29 -6.32
C ARG A 181 -6.76 -6.52 -5.00
N PHE A 182 -6.78 -5.19 -5.08
CA PHE A 182 -6.68 -4.26 -3.95
C PHE A 182 -7.87 -3.29 -3.94
N GLY A 183 -8.00 -2.53 -2.85
CA GLY A 183 -8.99 -1.45 -2.78
C GLY A 183 -8.83 -0.48 -3.96
N THR A 184 -9.94 0.04 -4.47
CA THR A 184 -9.92 0.89 -5.67
C THR A 184 -10.96 2.01 -5.58
N GLY A 185 -10.63 3.14 -6.19
CA GLY A 185 -11.54 4.27 -6.35
C GLY A 185 -12.17 4.23 -7.73
N VAL A 186 -13.49 4.39 -7.80
CA VAL A 186 -14.23 4.44 -9.06
C VAL A 186 -14.83 5.84 -9.21
N PRO A 187 -14.64 6.51 -10.36
CA PRO A 187 -15.37 7.73 -10.67
C PRO A 187 -16.87 7.48 -10.61
N TRP A 188 -17.57 8.15 -9.70
CA TRP A 188 -18.98 7.94 -9.45
C TRP A 188 -19.65 9.20 -8.90
N ASP A 189 -20.76 9.59 -9.52
CA ASP A 189 -21.54 10.75 -9.12
C ASP A 189 -22.82 10.32 -8.38
N GLY A 190 -22.98 10.84 -7.16
CA GLY A 190 -24.19 10.68 -6.36
C GLY A 190 -24.27 9.35 -5.58
N PRO A 191 -25.45 9.06 -5.00
CA PRO A 191 -25.63 7.91 -4.12
C PRO A 191 -25.41 6.57 -4.83
N ALA A 192 -24.80 5.62 -4.11
CA ALA A 192 -24.53 4.29 -4.63
C ALA A 192 -24.96 3.20 -3.64
N THR A 193 -25.33 2.04 -4.20
CA THR A 193 -25.26 0.78 -3.48
C THR A 193 -24.05 -0.02 -3.96
N VAL A 194 -23.40 -0.72 -3.04
CA VAL A 194 -22.34 -1.69 -3.33
C VAL A 194 -22.82 -3.04 -2.84
N ASN A 195 -22.94 -4.00 -3.75
CA ASN A 195 -23.53 -5.32 -3.52
C ASN A 195 -24.92 -5.25 -2.85
N GLY A 196 -25.76 -4.32 -3.32
CA GLY A 196 -27.12 -4.12 -2.83
C GLY A 196 -27.25 -3.39 -1.49
N LYS A 197 -26.15 -2.91 -0.90
CA LYS A 197 -26.16 -2.14 0.36
C LYS A 197 -25.82 -0.68 0.11
N LEU A 198 -26.55 0.23 0.75
CA LEU A 198 -26.22 1.66 0.72
C LEU A 198 -24.78 1.87 1.21
N TRP A 199 -23.98 2.59 0.42
CA TRP A 199 -22.54 2.64 0.62
C TRP A 199 -22.07 4.00 1.16
N PRO A 200 -21.38 4.04 2.31
CA PRO A 200 -20.97 5.29 2.96
C PRO A 200 -19.55 5.75 2.64
N VAL A 201 -18.76 4.99 1.86
CA VAL A 201 -17.34 5.33 1.61
C VAL A 201 -17.20 5.96 0.23
N ARG A 202 -17.28 7.29 0.18
CA ARG A 202 -17.17 8.09 -1.05
C ARG A 202 -16.84 9.54 -0.74
N ASP A 203 -16.21 10.19 -1.70
CA ASP A 203 -16.19 11.65 -1.77
C ASP A 203 -17.24 12.16 -2.78
N ALA A 204 -17.08 13.40 -3.26
CA ALA A 204 -18.00 14.01 -4.22
C ALA A 204 -17.97 13.38 -5.62
N LYS A 205 -16.87 12.71 -6.00
CA LYS A 205 -16.60 12.19 -7.35
C LYS A 205 -16.09 10.74 -7.38
N THR A 206 -15.74 10.18 -6.23
CA THR A 206 -15.08 8.87 -6.13
C THR A 206 -15.82 8.00 -5.13
N LEU A 207 -16.16 6.78 -5.55
CA LEU A 207 -16.64 5.71 -4.69
C LEU A 207 -15.45 4.81 -4.32
N TRP A 208 -15.16 4.66 -3.03
CA TRP A 208 -14.04 3.84 -2.56
C TRP A 208 -14.51 2.43 -2.20
N LEU A 209 -13.86 1.43 -2.79
CA LEU A 209 -14.28 0.03 -2.71
C LEU A 209 -13.20 -0.84 -2.06
N PRO A 210 -13.59 -1.88 -1.29
CA PRO A 210 -12.65 -2.89 -0.85
C PRO A 210 -12.23 -3.78 -2.04
N ALA A 211 -11.17 -4.56 -1.83
CA ALA A 211 -10.71 -5.55 -2.80
C ALA A 211 -11.78 -6.61 -3.13
N GLY A 212 -11.62 -7.26 -4.28
CA GLY A 212 -12.48 -8.32 -4.80
C GLY A 212 -13.63 -7.79 -5.67
N PRO A 213 -14.55 -8.69 -6.07
CA PRO A 213 -15.65 -8.35 -6.95
C PRO A 213 -16.70 -7.48 -6.24
N GLN A 214 -17.06 -6.37 -6.86
CA GLN A 214 -18.09 -5.44 -6.40
C GLN A 214 -19.09 -5.15 -7.52
N ILE A 215 -20.35 -5.02 -7.15
CA ILE A 215 -21.44 -4.56 -8.01
C ILE A 215 -21.90 -3.21 -7.48
N ILE A 216 -21.84 -2.19 -8.32
CA ILE A 216 -22.18 -0.81 -8.01
C ILE A 216 -23.43 -0.44 -8.80
N GLU A 217 -24.42 0.12 -8.11
CA GLU A 217 -25.67 0.59 -8.71
C GLU A 217 -26.10 1.92 -8.09
N PRO A 218 -26.82 2.80 -8.80
CA PRO A 218 -27.33 4.04 -8.22
C PRO A 218 -28.29 3.76 -7.07
N ALA A 219 -28.18 4.53 -6.00
CA ALA A 219 -29.14 4.50 -4.91
C ALA A 219 -30.15 5.65 -5.02
N ALA A 220 -31.38 5.43 -4.58
CA ALA A 220 -32.41 6.48 -4.51
C ALA A 220 -32.22 7.45 -3.33
N LYS A 221 -31.48 7.02 -2.31
CA LYS A 221 -31.15 7.79 -1.11
C LYS A 221 -29.67 7.74 -0.87
N ASP A 222 -29.13 8.81 -0.32
CA ASP A 222 -27.73 8.88 0.09
C ASP A 222 -27.52 8.33 1.49
N ALA A 223 -26.26 7.98 1.81
CA ALA A 223 -25.88 7.71 3.19
C ALA A 223 -25.97 9.02 4.00
N PRO A 224 -26.39 8.95 5.28
CA PRO A 224 -26.51 10.14 6.12
C PRO A 224 -25.14 10.73 6.52
N ALA A 225 -24.06 9.96 6.34
CA ALA A 225 -22.71 10.27 6.77
C ALA A 225 -21.71 9.51 5.89
N HIS A 226 -20.56 10.13 5.59
CA HIS A 226 -19.57 9.55 4.69
C HIS A 226 -18.16 9.50 5.29
N ILE A 227 -17.47 8.41 4.93
CA ILE A 227 -16.01 8.32 5.01
C ILE A 227 -15.51 8.76 3.63
N VAL A 228 -14.90 9.94 3.57
CA VAL A 228 -14.48 10.56 2.30
C VAL A 228 -13.08 10.14 1.86
N ASP A 229 -12.23 9.74 2.81
CA ASP A 229 -10.90 9.22 2.55
C ASP A 229 -10.45 8.29 3.68
N PHE A 230 -9.62 7.30 3.34
CA PHE A 230 -9.12 6.31 4.29
C PHE A 230 -7.80 5.71 3.82
N ASN A 231 -6.76 5.78 4.65
CA ASN A 231 -5.42 5.26 4.30
C ASN A 231 -5.22 3.76 4.63
N GLY A 232 -6.20 3.10 5.24
CA GLY A 232 -6.13 1.68 5.57
C GLY A 232 -6.76 0.80 4.48
N ASN A 233 -6.52 -0.51 4.57
CA ASN A 233 -7.17 -1.48 3.68
C ASN A 233 -8.60 -1.72 4.13
N LEU A 234 -9.56 -1.01 3.52
CA LEU A 234 -10.99 -1.22 3.74
C LEU A 234 -11.38 -2.67 3.38
N LYS A 235 -12.15 -3.32 4.26
CA LYS A 235 -12.66 -4.68 4.06
C LYS A 235 -14.17 -4.69 3.84
N THR A 236 -14.91 -3.96 4.67
CA THR A 236 -16.37 -3.81 4.55
C THR A 236 -16.80 -2.42 4.99
N ALA A 237 -17.95 -1.95 4.50
CA ALA A 237 -18.66 -0.79 5.03
C ALA A 237 -20.17 -0.97 4.88
N LYS A 238 -20.95 -0.37 5.77
CA LYS A 238 -22.42 -0.30 5.70
C LYS A 238 -22.96 0.82 6.56
N VAL A 239 -24.18 1.25 6.26
CA VAL A 239 -24.96 2.19 7.07
C VAL A 239 -25.88 1.43 8.02
N HIS A 240 -25.99 1.89 9.26
CA HIS A 240 -26.94 1.43 10.28
C HIS A 240 -27.64 2.62 10.94
N GLY A 241 -28.85 2.97 10.47
CA GLY A 241 -29.52 4.18 10.94
C GLY A 241 -28.68 5.42 10.61
N SER A 242 -28.25 6.15 11.64
CA SER A 242 -27.33 7.30 11.52
C SER A 242 -25.85 6.91 11.66
N ALA A 243 -25.54 5.64 11.83
CA ALA A 243 -24.17 5.16 12.02
C ALA A 243 -23.55 4.61 10.73
N VAL A 244 -22.24 4.73 10.63
CA VAL A 244 -21.39 4.06 9.62
C VAL A 244 -20.57 2.99 10.34
N GLU A 245 -20.71 1.74 9.92
CA GLU A 245 -19.87 0.63 10.38
C GLU A 245 -18.92 0.23 9.24
N PHE A 246 -17.64 0.11 9.53
CA PHE A 246 -16.65 -0.40 8.58
C PHE A 246 -15.59 -1.24 9.27
N SER A 247 -15.04 -2.20 8.53
CA SER A 247 -13.89 -2.98 8.98
C SER A 247 -12.69 -2.73 8.09
N TYR A 248 -11.50 -2.77 8.68
CA TYR A 248 -10.26 -2.51 7.96
C TYR A 248 -9.10 -3.35 8.46
N GLN A 249 -8.01 -3.32 7.71
CA GLN A 249 -6.69 -3.78 8.11
C GLN A 249 -5.65 -2.70 7.80
N SER A 250 -4.71 -2.45 8.72
CA SER A 250 -3.59 -1.52 8.48
C SER A 250 -2.30 -2.02 9.13
N ASN A 251 -1.18 -1.87 8.43
CA ASN A 251 0.16 -2.14 8.98
C ASN A 251 0.69 -0.98 9.84
N ALA A 252 0.07 0.19 9.73
CA ALA A 252 0.43 1.43 10.41
C ALA A 252 -0.80 2.10 11.03
N ARG A 253 -0.62 3.28 11.62
CA ARG A 253 -1.76 4.13 12.03
C ARG A 253 -2.74 4.33 10.86
N ALA A 254 -3.99 3.95 11.07
CA ALA A 254 -5.06 4.25 10.14
C ALA A 254 -5.64 5.65 10.41
N SER A 255 -6.15 6.31 9.39
CA SER A 255 -6.80 7.62 9.47
C SER A 255 -8.01 7.61 8.54
N ALA A 256 -9.20 7.86 9.11
CA ALA A 256 -10.44 8.01 8.36
C ALA A 256 -10.85 9.49 8.37
N THR A 257 -11.04 10.04 7.17
CA THR A 257 -11.56 11.40 6.98
C THR A 257 -13.07 11.32 6.81
N LEU A 258 -13.80 12.11 7.58
CA LEU A 258 -15.25 12.12 7.67
C LEU A 258 -15.80 13.47 7.24
N ASP A 259 -16.96 13.49 6.59
CA ASP A 259 -17.71 14.72 6.30
C ASP A 259 -18.63 15.15 7.46
N PHE A 260 -18.58 14.44 8.58
CA PHE A 260 -19.40 14.66 9.76
C PHE A 260 -18.58 14.57 11.05
N ASN A 261 -19.08 15.20 12.11
CA ASN A 261 -18.49 15.09 13.44
C ASN A 261 -19.14 13.91 14.21
N PRO A 262 -18.42 12.79 14.43
CA PRO A 262 -19.00 11.64 15.11
C PRO A 262 -19.36 11.98 16.56
N SER A 263 -20.58 11.68 16.99
CA SER A 263 -20.99 11.80 18.41
C SER A 263 -20.45 10.68 19.27
N ARG A 264 -20.23 9.52 18.66
CA ARG A 264 -19.77 8.31 19.33
C ARG A 264 -18.94 7.47 18.39
N ILE A 265 -17.87 6.89 18.93
CA ILE A 265 -16.95 6.01 18.22
C ILE A 265 -16.83 4.72 19.02
N GLU A 266 -17.06 3.57 18.38
CA GLU A 266 -16.67 2.27 18.90
C GLU A 266 -15.55 1.67 18.05
N ILE A 267 -14.64 0.98 18.72
CA ILE A 267 -13.62 0.13 18.08
C ILE A 267 -13.73 -1.24 18.73
N ASP A 268 -13.96 -2.27 17.91
CA ASP A 268 -14.12 -3.66 18.33
C ASP A 268 -15.21 -3.86 19.41
N GLY A 269 -16.31 -3.11 19.27
CA GLY A 269 -17.47 -3.16 20.17
C GLY A 269 -17.28 -2.41 21.50
N ALA A 270 -16.11 -1.78 21.72
CA ALA A 270 -15.86 -0.95 22.88
C ALA A 270 -15.91 0.54 22.52
N THR A 271 -16.58 1.34 23.34
CA THR A 271 -16.55 2.81 23.21
C THR A 271 -15.09 3.29 23.30
N ALA A 272 -14.66 4.07 22.30
CA ALA A 272 -13.30 4.56 22.18
C ALA A 272 -13.26 6.09 22.07
N THR A 273 -12.15 6.68 22.49
CA THR A 273 -11.88 8.12 22.35
C THR A 273 -10.59 8.34 21.55
N PRO A 274 -10.55 7.93 20.26
CA PRO A 274 -9.41 8.18 19.41
C PRO A 274 -9.15 9.67 19.23
N LYS A 275 -7.93 10.02 18.81
CA LYS A 275 -7.62 11.41 18.46
C LYS A 275 -8.49 11.83 17.27
N LEU A 276 -9.29 12.87 17.49
CA LEU A 276 -10.12 13.51 16.48
C LEU A 276 -9.52 14.88 16.12
N ILE A 277 -9.30 15.13 14.84
CA ILE A 277 -8.70 16.37 14.34
C ILE A 277 -9.69 17.03 13.39
N SER A 278 -10.05 18.29 13.65
CA SER A 278 -10.81 19.09 12.69
C SER A 278 -9.90 19.54 11.55
N ALA A 279 -10.32 19.31 10.31
CA ALA A 279 -9.58 19.64 9.10
C ALA A 279 -10.51 20.34 8.09
N GLY A 280 -10.68 21.66 8.26
CA GLY A 280 -11.65 22.43 7.47
C GLY A 280 -13.08 22.01 7.78
N SER A 281 -13.84 21.59 6.77
CA SER A 281 -15.19 21.03 6.92
C SER A 281 -15.20 19.56 7.36
N ASN A 282 -14.04 18.90 7.33
CA ASN A 282 -13.92 17.46 7.57
C ASN A 282 -13.34 17.17 8.96
N PHE A 283 -13.47 15.92 9.39
CA PHE A 283 -12.93 15.41 10.65
C PHE A 283 -12.07 14.19 10.40
N VAL A 284 -10.87 14.13 10.98
CA VAL A 284 -9.95 12.99 10.84
C VAL A 284 -9.90 12.23 12.15
N VAL A 285 -10.33 10.97 12.12
CA VAL A 285 -10.22 10.02 13.24
C VAL A 285 -8.94 9.21 13.09
N GLN A 286 -8.06 9.23 14.09
CA GLN A 286 -6.89 8.36 14.13
C GLN A 286 -7.24 7.00 14.73
N LEU A 287 -7.00 5.94 13.96
CA LEU A 287 -7.38 4.57 14.27
C LEU A 287 -6.12 3.69 14.44
N PRO A 288 -6.19 2.67 15.31
CA PRO A 288 -5.04 1.82 15.60
C PRO A 288 -4.55 1.04 14.37
N ARG A 289 -3.27 0.65 14.39
CA ARG A 289 -2.75 -0.42 13.54
C ARG A 289 -3.44 -1.74 13.87
N GLY A 290 -3.70 -2.56 12.86
CA GLY A 290 -4.22 -3.92 13.03
C GLY A 290 -5.47 -4.16 12.20
N GLN A 291 -6.26 -5.15 12.62
CA GLN A 291 -7.58 -5.43 12.06
C GLN A 291 -8.63 -5.00 13.07
N HIS A 292 -9.54 -4.13 12.65
CA HIS A 292 -10.53 -3.57 13.55
C HIS A 292 -11.89 -3.40 12.87
N LEU A 293 -12.94 -3.47 13.68
CA LEU A 293 -14.29 -3.05 13.33
C LEU A 293 -14.57 -1.70 14.00
N VAL A 294 -15.03 -0.72 13.23
CA VAL A 294 -15.31 0.64 13.71
C VAL A 294 -16.75 0.99 13.45
N LEU A 295 -17.42 1.55 14.46
CA LEU A 295 -18.73 2.16 14.36
C LEU A 295 -18.61 3.65 14.65
N LEU A 296 -19.12 4.48 13.74
CA LEU A 296 -19.16 5.94 13.87
C LEU A 296 -20.61 6.39 13.84
N GLU A 297 -21.13 6.92 14.94
CA GLU A 297 -22.49 7.48 14.99
C GLU A 297 -22.45 8.95 14.58
N SER A 298 -23.28 9.33 13.60
CA SER A 298 -23.55 10.74 13.33
C SER A 298 -24.54 11.30 14.36
N ARG A 299 -24.43 12.60 14.62
CA ARG A 299 -25.48 13.36 15.32
C ARG A 299 -26.74 13.46 14.48
#